data_AF-A0A2V6EWK6-F1
#
_entry.id   AF-A0A2V6EWK6-F1
#
_cell.length_a   1.000
_cell.length_b   1.000
_cell.length_c   1.000
_cell.angle_alpha   90.00
_cell.angle_beta   90.00
_cell.angle_gamma   90.00
#
_symmetry.space_group_name_H-M   'P 1'
#
loop_
_entity.id
_entity.type
_entity.pdbx_description
1 polymer ?
#
loop_
_entity_poly.entity_id
_entity_poly.type
_entity_poly.pdbx_seq_one_letter_code
_entity_poly.pdbx_strand_id
1 'polypeptide(L)' 'MEVWALEAYGAAYTLQELLTVKSDDVQGRTRIYESIVKGDNSLEAGTPESFNVLIKEMQSLGLDVKVGGQAPTSVFDTAA' A
#
# COMPACT_ATOMS: atom_id res chain seq x y z
N MET A 1 -7.55 -18.68 -2.92
CA MET A 1 -6.88 -19.63 -3.83
C MET A 1 -6.16 -18.90 -4.97
N GLU A 2 -6.75 -17.86 -5.57
CA GLU A 2 -6.14 -17.13 -6.69
C GLU A 2 -4.86 -16.36 -6.31
N VAL A 3 -4.86 -15.74 -5.12
CA VAL A 3 -3.67 -15.07 -4.56
C VAL A 3 -2.49 -16.04 -4.42
N TRP A 4 -2.72 -17.25 -3.89
CA TRP A 4 -1.68 -18.26 -3.73
C TRP A 4 -1.11 -18.76 -5.06
N ALA A 5 -1.92 -18.79 -6.12
CA ALA A 5 -1.43 -19.13 -7.45
C ALA A 5 -0.48 -18.05 -8.00
N LEU A 6 -0.81 -16.77 -7.81
CA LEU A 6 0.04 -15.64 -8.22
C LEU A 6 1.33 -15.56 -7.39
N GLU A 7 1.24 -15.85 -6.09
CA GLU A 7 2.40 -15.94 -5.20
C GLU A 7 3.35 -17.08 -5.60
N ALA A 8 2.81 -18.28 -5.86
CA ALA A 8 3.61 -19.43 -6.30
C ALA A 8 4.28 -19.21 -7.67
N TYR A 9 3.64 -18.41 -8.55
CA TYR A 9 4.21 -18.02 -9.83
C TYR A 9 5.31 -16.94 -9.70
N GLY A 10 5.47 -16.34 -8.51
CA GLY A 10 6.40 -15.23 -8.29
C GLY A 10 5.94 -13.91 -8.93
N ALA A 11 4.65 -13.77 -9.24
CA ALA A 11 4.09 -12.59 -9.89
C ALA A 11 3.81 -11.44 -8.90
N ALA A 12 4.85 -10.99 -8.18
CA ALA A 12 4.74 -10.01 -7.10
C ALA A 12 4.11 -8.68 -7.54
N TYR A 13 4.54 -8.15 -8.70
CA TYR A 13 4.00 -6.89 -9.23
C TYR A 13 2.54 -7.02 -9.66
N THR A 14 2.17 -8.13 -10.30
CA THR A 14 0.78 -8.39 -10.71
C THR A 14 -0.14 -8.53 -9.50
N LEU A 15 0.34 -9.21 -8.44
CA LEU A 15 -0.40 -9.34 -7.20
C LEU A 15 -0.55 -8.00 -6.48
N GLN A 16 0.53 -7.21 -6.40
CA GLN A 16 0.48 -5.86 -5.84
C GLN A 16 -0.50 -4.97 -6.60
N GLU A 17 -0.47 -5.02 -7.93
CA GLU A 17 -1.36 -4.23 -8.78
C GLU A 17 -2.83 -4.65 -8.60
N LEU A 18 -3.09 -5.95 -8.43
CA LEU A 18 -4.42 -6.49 -8.15
C LEU A 18 -4.96 -6.01 -6.80
N LEU A 19 -4.14 -6.05 -5.75
CA LEU A 19 -4.55 -5.71 -4.37
C LEU A 19 -4.61 -4.21 -4.10
N THR A 20 -3.87 -3.39 -4.86
CA THR A 20 -3.79 -1.93 -4.63
C THR A 20 -4.61 -1.18 -5.67
N VAL A 21 -3.96 -0.74 -6.74
CA VAL A 21 -4.49 0.17 -7.76
C VAL A 21 -5.71 -0.35 -8.52
N LYS A 22 -5.92 -1.67 -8.59
CA LYS A 22 -7.12 -2.27 -9.21
C LYS A 22 -8.30 -2.44 -8.25
N SER A 23 -8.06 -2.53 -6.93
CA SER A 23 -9.11 -2.79 -5.92
C SER A 23 -9.34 -1.60 -4.98
N ASP A 24 -8.32 -1.23 -4.22
CA ASP A 24 -8.49 -0.52 -2.94
C ASP A 24 -7.76 0.83 -2.87
N ASP A 25 -6.86 1.15 -3.80
CA ASP A 25 -6.16 2.43 -3.83
C ASP A 25 -6.90 3.47 -4.68
N VAL A 26 -7.69 4.31 -4.01
CA VAL A 26 -8.49 5.38 -4.66
C VAL A 26 -7.61 6.44 -5.32
N GLN A 27 -6.46 6.77 -4.70
CA GLN A 27 -5.54 7.77 -5.22
C GLN A 27 -4.74 7.21 -6.41
N GLY A 28 -4.26 5.98 -6.27
CA GLY A 28 -3.54 5.25 -7.31
C GLY A 28 -4.39 4.98 -8.55
N ARG A 29 -5.69 4.70 -8.39
CA ARG A 29 -6.61 4.48 -9.53
C ARG A 29 -6.70 5.69 -10.46
N THR A 30 -6.79 6.90 -9.90
CA THR A 30 -6.88 8.14 -10.71
C THR A 30 -5.57 8.41 -11.46
N ARG A 31 -4.43 8.22 -10.79
CA ARG A 31 -3.10 8.37 -11.43
C ARG A 31 -2.90 7.35 -12.55
N ILE A 32 -3.28 6.09 -12.33
CA ILE A 32 -3.21 5.07 -13.38
C ILE A 32 -4.07 5.45 -14.59
N TYR A 33 -5.28 5.96 -14.38
CA TYR A 33 -6.10 6.41 -15.51
C TYR A 33 -5.41 7.53 -16.31
N GLU A 34 -4.82 8.52 -15.64
CA GLU A 34 -4.06 9.56 -16.33
C GLU A 34 -2.82 9.02 -17.05
N SER A 35 -2.08 8.12 -16.40
CA SER A 35 -0.87 7.47 -16.91
C SER A 35 -1.17 6.64 -18.17
N ILE A 36 -2.26 5.86 -18.17
CA ILE A 36 -2.72 5.10 -19.33
C ILE A 36 -3.08 6.03 -20.50
N VAL A 37 -3.75 7.16 -20.22
CA VAL A 37 -4.13 8.15 -21.24
C VAL A 37 -2.90 8.87 -21.81
N LYS A 38 -1.89 9.15 -20.97
CA LYS A 38 -0.63 9.79 -21.37
C LYS A 38 0.37 8.83 -22.01
N GLY A 39 0.12 7.52 -21.95
CA GLY A 39 1.00 6.48 -22.49
C GLY A 39 2.25 6.22 -21.64
N ASP A 40 2.28 6.71 -20.40
CA ASP A 40 3.42 6.58 -19.50
C ASP A 40 3.06 5.56 -18.40
N ASN A 41 3.75 4.43 -18.34
CA ASN A 41 3.40 3.31 -17.46
C ASN A 41 4.11 3.40 -16.10
N SER A 42 3.91 4.51 -15.38
CA SER A 42 4.37 4.63 -14.00
C SER A 42 3.39 3.93 -13.05
N LEU A 43 3.89 2.93 -12.31
CA LEU A 43 3.14 2.18 -11.33
C LEU A 43 3.67 2.52 -9.92
N GLU A 44 3.04 3.47 -9.27
CA GLU A 44 3.21 3.71 -7.83
C GLU A 44 1.98 3.20 -7.09
N ALA A 45 2.14 2.08 -6.40
CA ALA A 45 1.11 1.52 -5.54
C ALA A 45 1.20 2.15 -4.15
N GLY A 46 0.11 2.77 -3.69
CA GLY A 46 0.00 3.32 -2.34
C GLY A 46 -0.46 2.30 -1.30
N THR A 47 -0.69 2.79 -0.09
CA THR A 47 -1.33 2.01 0.98
C THR A 47 -2.81 1.79 0.64
N PRO A 48 -3.32 0.55 0.65
CA PRO A 48 -4.72 0.28 0.35
C PRO A 48 -5.65 0.79 1.46
N GLU A 49 -6.82 1.31 1.09
CA GLU A 49 -7.77 1.85 2.07
C GLU A 49 -8.33 0.79 3.04
N SER A 50 -8.39 -0.47 2.60
CA SER A 50 -8.78 -1.61 3.44
C SER A 50 -7.86 -1.76 4.67
N PHE A 51 -6.58 -1.41 4.54
CA PHE A 51 -5.64 -1.40 5.67
C PHE A 51 -5.93 -0.26 6.65
N ASN A 52 -6.30 0.92 6.16
CA ASN A 52 -6.72 2.04 7.01
C ASN A 52 -8.01 1.71 7.78
N VAL A 53 -8.95 1.02 7.13
CA VAL A 53 -10.19 0.55 7.78
C VAL A 53 -9.86 -0.46 8.87
N LEU A 54 -9.00 -1.44 8.59
CA LEU A 54 -8.55 -2.43 9.57
C LEU A 54 -7.95 -1.76 10.83
N ILE A 55 -7.09 -0.76 10.67
CA ILE A 55 -6.51 -0.02 11.81
C ILE A 55 -7.61 0.64 12.65
N LYS A 56 -8.58 1.28 12.00
CA LYS A 56 -9.70 1.94 12.70
C LYS A 56 -10.60 0.94 13.42
N GLU A 57 -10.84 -0.22 12.84
CA GLU A 57 -11.59 -1.30 13.48
C GLU A 57 -10.85 -1.81 14.72
N MET A 58 -9.54 -2.05 14.64
CA MET A 58 -8.74 -2.47 15.80
C MET A 58 -8.71 -1.39 16.90
N GLN A 59 -8.60 -0.11 16.51
CA GLN A 59 -8.70 1.02 17.44
C GLN A 59 -10.08 1.10 18.12
N SER A 60 -11.15 0.76 17.40
CA SER A 60 -12.50 0.67 17.99
C SER A 60 -12.62 -0.40 19.06
N LEU A 61 -11.77 -1.44 19.05
CA LEU A 61 -11.68 -2.45 20.11
C LEU A 61 -10.77 -2.01 21.28
N GLY A 62 -10.19 -0.81 21.22
CA GLY A 62 -9.24 -0.30 22.23
C GLY A 62 -7.80 -0.78 22.04
N LEU A 63 -7.46 -1.34 20.88
CA LEU A 63 -6.09 -1.72 20.54
C LEU A 63 -5.36 -0.55 19.86
N ASP A 64 -4.25 -0.09 20.45
CA ASP A 64 -3.37 0.91 19.82
C ASP A 64 -2.40 0.20 18.86
N VAL A 65 -2.79 0.12 17.58
CA VAL A 65 -1.95 -0.42 16.51
C VAL A 65 -1.21 0.73 15.83
N LYS A 66 0.11 0.75 15.98
CA LYS A 66 1.00 1.68 15.28
C LYS A 66 1.77 0.94 14.20
N VAL A 67 1.77 1.49 12.99
CA VAL A 67 2.62 1.00 11.91
C VAL A 67 4.07 1.39 12.25
N GLY A 68 4.86 0.39 12.67
CA GLY A 68 6.27 0.57 12.97
C GLY A 68 7.08 0.74 11.69
N GLY A 69 7.19 1.97 11.20
CA GLY A 69 8.25 2.34 10.27
C GLY A 69 9.47 2.78 11.07
N GLN A 70 10.66 2.31 10.71
CA GLN A 70 11.88 2.92 11.18
C GLN A 70 11.82 4.38 10.76
N ALA A 71 11.58 5.28 11.72
CA ALA A 71 11.69 6.70 11.49
C ALA A 71 13.07 6.93 10.85
N PRO A 72 13.21 7.75 9.80
CA PRO A 72 14.53 8.24 9.45
C PRO A 72 15.04 8.90 10.72
N THR A 73 16.04 8.29 11.37
CA THR A 73 16.72 8.86 12.53
C THR A 73 17.15 10.25 12.10
N SER A 74 16.43 11.27 12.57
CA SER A 74 16.88 12.64 12.41
C SER A 74 18.23 12.69 13.08
N VAL A 75 19.25 13.05 12.30
CA VAL A 75 20.67 13.12 12.69
C VAL A 75 20.92 14.11 13.85
N PHE A 76 19.85 14.66 14.45
CA PHE A 76 19.83 15.60 15.56
C PHE A 76 19.67 14.92 16.94
N ASP A 77 19.33 13.63 17.04
CA ASP A 77 19.18 12.92 18.33
C ASP A 77 20.47 12.28 18.86
N THR A 78 21.62 12.44 18.18
CA THR A 78 22.93 11.90 18.63
C THR A 78 23.74 12.90 19.47
N ALA A 79 23.14 14.00 19.92
CA ALA A 79 23.80 15.02 20.74
C ALA A 79 23.00 15.34 22.02
N ALA A 80 22.93 14.36 22.94
CA ALA A 80 22.66 14.58 24.36
C ALA A 80 23.30 13.45 25.18
#